data_AF-A0A5B9DGG9-F1
#
_entry.id   AF-A0A5B9DGG9-F1
#
_cell.length_a   1.000
_cell.length_b   1.000
_cell.length_c   1.000
_cell.angle_alpha   90.00
_cell.angle_beta   90.00
_cell.angle_gamma   90.00
#
_symmetry.space_group_name_H-M   'P 1'
#
loop_
_entity.id
_entity.type
_entity.pdbx_description
1 polymer ?
#
loop_
_entity_poly.entity_id
_entity_poly.type
_entity_poly.pdbx_seq_one_letter_code
_entity_poly.pdbx_strand_id
1 'polypeptide(L)'
;MPSGLVIMHWDERMGVEVLGAYPQEATIQEKTLMQLYSQHEFTGEAGLVSIAAGAVNLASYYTGPESAIYVILILSMEEDGDVYEEGLSDITRQILMNLESDSLNAILPPLFQRLSVYPTLKEEQRYGMFLNSEIKRMILERLREECVISKSEISIWLKDQYKEGFVDIENILNAMVKLGIAKIASVKGMSSDLVFLSEDIMALRVPPAELIKDPVDRHLPQSLVGEYTSEIRNFFKHYTPSERDNIEIIEKVLLDPACYEVLKLMREAIVTRNDLEKLRKKGVDDVDRVLKSFWETKMVAVFKDDKGNEYFCLTCDFYIDKFYPRYLVDTIRKQYRSRAQNSNVLVKALELMREEYYAHMKSIKGNVTAAVEE
;
A
#
# COMPACT_ATOMS: atom_id res chain seq x y z
N MET A 1 -11.80 13.21 9.84
CA MET A 1 -11.31 11.82 9.98
C MET A 1 -12.54 10.95 10.06
N PRO A 2 -12.51 9.78 9.43
CA PRO A 2 -13.63 8.86 9.45
C PRO A 2 -14.07 8.57 10.90
N SER A 3 -15.37 8.47 11.11
CA SER A 3 -15.96 8.27 12.45
C SER A 3 -16.53 6.87 12.65
N GLY A 4 -16.70 6.09 11.58
CA GLY A 4 -17.08 4.70 11.69
C GLY A 4 -17.06 3.95 10.36
N LEU A 5 -17.09 2.63 10.45
CA LEU A 5 -17.16 1.65 9.36
C LEU A 5 -18.35 0.75 9.61
N VAL A 6 -19.20 0.56 8.61
CA VAL A 6 -20.41 -0.28 8.69
C VAL A 6 -20.40 -1.25 7.52
N ILE A 7 -20.65 -2.52 7.82
CA ILE A 7 -20.79 -3.58 6.82
C ILE A 7 -22.28 -3.89 6.69
N MET A 8 -22.81 -3.67 5.50
CA MET A 8 -24.20 -3.90 5.17
C MET A 8 -24.32 -5.00 4.11
N HIS A 9 -25.35 -5.81 4.24
CA HIS A 9 -25.80 -6.79 3.25
C HIS A 9 -27.25 -6.47 2.86
N TRP A 10 -27.57 -6.69 1.59
CA TRP A 10 -28.95 -6.57 1.11
C TRP A 10 -29.56 -7.96 0.92
N ASP A 11 -30.58 -8.27 1.72
CA ASP A 11 -31.38 -9.49 1.58
C ASP A 11 -32.72 -9.16 0.87
N GLU A 12 -33.06 -9.87 -0.20
CA GLU A 12 -34.29 -9.60 -0.97
C GLU A 12 -35.59 -9.73 -0.17
N ARG A 13 -35.57 -10.50 0.93
CA ARG A 13 -36.74 -10.76 1.78
C ARG A 13 -36.78 -9.86 3.01
N MET A 14 -35.62 -9.63 3.63
CA MET A 14 -35.51 -8.87 4.88
C MET A 14 -35.13 -7.40 4.67
N GLY A 15 -34.63 -7.04 3.49
CA GLY A 15 -34.13 -5.71 3.19
C GLY A 15 -32.71 -5.48 3.72
N VAL A 16 -32.48 -4.32 4.35
CA VAL A 16 -31.16 -3.93 4.86
C VAL A 16 -30.78 -4.76 6.10
N GLU A 17 -29.64 -5.44 6.03
CA GLU A 17 -29.02 -6.13 7.16
C GLU A 17 -27.65 -5.53 7.47
N VAL A 18 -27.39 -5.19 8.74
CA VAL A 18 -26.05 -4.73 9.18
C VAL A 18 -25.31 -5.92 9.79
N LEU A 19 -24.23 -6.34 9.13
CA LEU A 19 -23.44 -7.51 9.53
C LEU A 19 -22.37 -7.17 10.58
N GLY A 20 -21.93 -5.92 10.63
CA GLY A 20 -20.93 -5.47 11.59
C GLY A 20 -20.66 -3.97 11.52
N ALA A 21 -20.13 -3.41 12.60
CA ALA A 21 -19.77 -2.00 12.68
C ALA A 21 -18.57 -1.77 13.58
N TYR A 22 -17.75 -0.77 13.25
CA TYR A 22 -16.69 -0.28 14.11
C TYR A 22 -16.64 1.26 14.09
N PRO A 23 -16.65 1.95 15.26
CA PRO A 23 -16.92 1.38 16.58
C PRO A 23 -18.31 0.71 16.63
N GLN A 24 -18.59 -0.13 17.64
CA GLN A 24 -19.83 -0.93 17.68
C GLN A 24 -21.10 -0.05 17.68
N GLU A 25 -20.98 1.19 18.13
CA GLU A 25 -22.06 2.18 18.20
C GLU A 25 -22.26 2.95 16.89
N ALA A 26 -21.39 2.73 15.89
CA ALA A 26 -21.53 3.36 14.58
C ALA A 26 -22.82 2.87 13.91
N THR A 27 -23.71 3.81 13.60
CA THR A 27 -25.01 3.53 13.00
C THR A 27 -25.29 4.52 11.89
N ILE A 28 -26.01 4.05 10.85
CA ILE A 28 -26.48 4.87 9.74
C ILE A 28 -28.00 4.72 9.70
N GLN A 29 -28.71 5.83 9.48
CA GLN A 29 -30.16 5.81 9.38
C GLN A 29 -30.61 4.95 8.20
N GLU A 30 -31.66 4.13 8.41
CA GLU A 30 -32.19 3.21 7.39
C GLU A 30 -32.52 3.92 6.07
N LYS A 31 -33.11 5.12 6.13
CA LYS A 31 -33.39 5.95 4.93
C LYS A 31 -32.11 6.23 4.12
N THR A 32 -31.00 6.49 4.80
CA THR A 32 -29.71 6.76 4.16
C THR A 32 -29.10 5.48 3.59
N LEU A 33 -29.22 4.34 4.29
CA LEU A 33 -28.82 3.03 3.76
C LEU A 33 -29.60 2.67 2.49
N MET A 34 -30.91 2.91 2.48
CA MET A 34 -31.76 2.73 1.30
C MET A 34 -31.37 3.65 0.13
N GLN A 35 -31.03 4.90 0.42
CA GLN A 35 -30.52 5.82 -0.60
C GLN A 35 -29.22 5.31 -1.20
N LEU A 36 -28.31 4.79 -0.35
CA LEU A 36 -27.02 4.28 -0.77
C LEU A 36 -27.15 3.00 -1.61
N TYR A 37 -28.00 2.07 -1.18
CA TYR A 37 -28.40 0.89 -1.95
C TYR A 37 -28.91 1.29 -3.35
N SER A 38 -29.87 2.22 -3.42
CA SER A 38 -30.46 2.67 -4.69
C SER A 38 -29.43 3.25 -5.67
N GLN A 39 -28.42 3.95 -5.16
CA GLN A 39 -27.34 4.52 -5.99
C GLN A 39 -26.43 3.42 -6.58
N HIS A 40 -26.08 2.42 -5.78
CA HIS A 40 -25.28 1.28 -6.27
C HIS A 40 -26.07 0.44 -7.28
N GLU A 41 -27.32 0.12 -6.98
CA GLU A 41 -28.19 -0.66 -7.88
C GLU A 41 -28.49 0.06 -9.21
N PHE A 42 -28.45 1.39 -9.22
CA PHE A 42 -28.55 2.15 -10.48
C PHE A 42 -27.40 1.81 -11.43
N THR A 43 -26.19 1.58 -10.90
CA THR A 43 -25.04 1.13 -11.70
C THR A 43 -25.06 -0.38 -11.95
N GLY A 44 -25.51 -1.16 -10.96
CA GLY A 44 -25.55 -2.62 -11.02
C GLY A 44 -24.16 -3.29 -11.04
N GLU A 45 -23.10 -2.52 -10.86
CA GLU A 45 -21.71 -2.97 -10.92
C GLU A 45 -21.00 -2.71 -9.59
N ALA A 46 -19.96 -3.50 -9.32
CA ALA A 46 -19.10 -3.24 -8.16
C ALA A 46 -18.39 -1.90 -8.30
N GLY A 47 -18.23 -1.17 -7.20
CA GLY A 47 -17.59 0.15 -7.25
C GLY A 47 -17.89 1.02 -6.03
N LEU A 48 -17.38 2.25 -6.09
CA LEU A 48 -17.58 3.27 -5.06
C LEU A 48 -18.78 4.17 -5.38
N VAL A 49 -19.56 4.49 -4.34
CA VAL A 49 -20.51 5.59 -4.31
C VAL A 49 -20.23 6.47 -3.10
N SER A 50 -20.10 7.78 -3.35
CA SER A 50 -19.98 8.81 -2.31
C SER A 50 -21.28 9.63 -2.23
N ILE A 51 -21.88 9.75 -1.05
CA ILE A 51 -23.09 10.57 -0.84
C ILE A 51 -22.97 11.49 0.37
N ALA A 52 -23.51 12.71 0.25
CA ALA A 52 -23.76 13.58 1.38
C ALA A 52 -25.11 13.26 2.03
N ALA A 53 -25.12 12.96 3.33
CA ALA A 53 -26.30 12.56 4.07
C ALA A 53 -26.46 13.39 5.35
N GLY A 54 -27.09 14.56 5.23
CA GLY A 54 -27.31 15.46 6.36
C GLY A 54 -26.00 16.09 6.84
N ALA A 55 -25.54 15.68 8.02
CA ALA A 55 -24.33 16.22 8.65
C ALA A 55 -23.09 15.31 8.51
N VAL A 56 -23.17 14.26 7.67
CA VAL A 56 -22.07 13.34 7.40
C VAL A 56 -21.96 13.09 5.89
N ASN A 57 -20.76 12.78 5.43
CA ASN A 57 -20.54 12.18 4.12
C ASN A 57 -20.39 10.67 4.31
N LEU A 58 -20.80 9.88 3.32
CA LEU A 58 -20.61 8.44 3.30
C LEU A 58 -19.85 8.07 2.04
N ALA A 59 -18.84 7.21 2.18
CA ALA A 59 -18.17 6.55 1.07
C ALA A 59 -18.48 5.06 1.17
N SER A 60 -19.10 4.47 0.14
CA SER A 60 -19.46 3.06 0.17
C SER A 60 -18.95 2.31 -1.04
N TYR A 61 -18.29 1.19 -0.77
CA TYR A 61 -17.88 0.24 -1.78
C TYR A 61 -18.86 -0.93 -1.85
N TYR A 62 -19.38 -1.19 -3.03
CA TYR A 62 -20.28 -2.31 -3.33
C TYR A 62 -19.53 -3.43 -4.04
N THR A 63 -19.77 -4.67 -3.64
CA THR A 63 -19.13 -5.87 -4.22
C THR A 63 -19.87 -6.44 -5.42
N GLY A 64 -20.96 -5.82 -5.84
CA GLY A 64 -21.79 -6.33 -6.93
C GLY A 64 -22.81 -7.39 -6.48
N PRO A 65 -23.67 -7.84 -7.41
CA PRO A 65 -24.85 -8.65 -7.10
C PRO A 65 -24.55 -10.06 -6.60
N GLU A 66 -23.35 -10.59 -6.85
CA GLU A 66 -22.99 -11.96 -6.44
C GLU A 66 -22.89 -12.10 -4.92
N SER A 67 -22.43 -11.06 -4.22
CA SER A 67 -22.31 -11.06 -2.75
C SER A 67 -23.20 -10.03 -2.06
N ALA A 68 -23.63 -8.98 -2.77
CA ALA A 68 -24.53 -7.96 -2.25
C ALA A 68 -24.03 -7.26 -0.97
N ILE A 69 -22.71 -7.10 -0.83
CA ILE A 69 -22.06 -6.51 0.35
C ILE A 69 -21.65 -5.07 0.08
N TYR A 70 -21.86 -4.24 1.09
CA TYR A 70 -21.59 -2.83 1.10
C TYR A 70 -20.67 -2.51 2.27
N VAL A 71 -19.47 -2.01 1.97
CA VAL A 71 -18.50 -1.53 2.96
C VAL A 71 -18.61 -0.02 3.02
N ILE A 72 -19.13 0.52 4.13
CA ILE A 72 -19.54 1.92 4.24
C ILE A 72 -18.68 2.63 5.28
N LEU A 73 -17.96 3.67 4.85
CA LEU A 73 -17.19 4.56 5.72
C LEU A 73 -17.99 5.83 6.01
N ILE A 74 -18.13 6.15 7.29
CA ILE A 74 -18.78 7.36 7.78
C ILE A 74 -17.71 8.46 7.91
N LEU A 75 -17.94 9.57 7.22
CA LEU A 75 -17.00 10.68 7.07
C LEU A 75 -17.60 11.98 7.60
N SER A 76 -16.75 12.94 7.95
CA SER A 76 -17.21 14.31 8.20
C SER A 76 -17.66 14.99 6.90
N MET A 77 -18.43 16.08 6.99
CA MET A 77 -18.88 16.83 5.80
C MET A 77 -17.76 17.44 4.95
N GLU A 78 -16.58 17.62 5.54
CA GLU A 78 -15.41 18.20 4.85
C GLU A 78 -14.58 17.15 4.11
N GLU A 79 -14.82 15.87 4.38
CA GLU A 79 -14.07 14.77 3.81
C GLU A 79 -14.67 14.32 2.47
N ASP A 80 -13.79 14.15 1.50
CA ASP A 80 -14.12 13.58 0.19
C ASP A 80 -14.05 12.05 0.25
N GLY A 81 -15.16 11.40 -0.10
CA GLY A 81 -15.28 9.94 -0.10
C GLY A 81 -14.45 9.26 -1.18
N ASP A 82 -14.20 9.95 -2.30
CA ASP A 82 -13.52 9.38 -3.47
C ASP A 82 -12.04 9.10 -3.18
N VAL A 83 -11.45 9.81 -2.21
CA VAL A 83 -10.08 9.57 -1.73
C VAL A 83 -9.92 8.18 -1.10
N TYR A 84 -11.02 7.58 -0.62
CA TYR A 84 -10.99 6.28 0.06
C TYR A 84 -11.30 5.10 -0.86
N GLU A 85 -11.57 5.31 -2.15
CA GLU A 85 -11.97 4.27 -3.12
C GLU A 85 -11.07 3.03 -3.06
N GLU A 86 -9.76 3.24 -3.22
CA GLU A 86 -8.75 2.17 -3.25
C GLU A 86 -8.64 1.47 -1.91
N GLY A 87 -8.63 2.24 -0.81
CA GLY A 87 -8.59 1.69 0.53
C GLY A 87 -9.80 0.81 0.81
N LEU A 88 -11.00 1.27 0.44
CA LEU A 88 -12.25 0.52 0.62
C LEU A 88 -12.26 -0.77 -0.20
N SER A 89 -11.85 -0.72 -1.47
CA SER A 89 -11.71 -1.91 -2.31
C SER A 89 -10.75 -2.95 -1.70
N ASP A 90 -9.59 -2.49 -1.22
CA ASP A 90 -8.57 -3.35 -0.63
C ASP A 90 -9.05 -4.04 0.67
N ILE A 91 -9.79 -3.33 1.53
CA ILE A 91 -10.32 -3.94 2.77
C ILE A 91 -11.55 -4.82 2.53
N THR A 92 -12.31 -4.56 1.46
CA THR A 92 -13.56 -5.29 1.14
C THR A 92 -13.29 -6.77 0.94
N ARG A 93 -12.18 -7.13 0.30
CA ARG A 93 -11.75 -8.53 0.16
C ARG A 93 -11.52 -9.21 1.51
N GLN A 94 -10.84 -8.52 2.43
CA GLN A 94 -10.56 -9.06 3.77
C GLN A 94 -11.85 -9.23 4.57
N ILE A 95 -12.81 -8.31 4.40
CA ILE A 95 -14.15 -8.43 4.98
C ILE A 95 -14.85 -9.67 4.43
N LEU A 96 -14.94 -9.81 3.10
CA LEU A 96 -15.60 -10.95 2.44
C LEU A 96 -15.04 -12.31 2.91
N MET A 97 -13.72 -12.43 3.03
CA MET A 97 -13.07 -13.65 3.49
C MET A 97 -13.41 -14.04 4.95
N ASN A 98 -13.92 -13.10 5.74
CA ASN A 98 -14.21 -13.29 7.16
C ASN A 98 -15.69 -13.09 7.51
N LEU A 99 -16.57 -12.86 6.52
CA LEU A 99 -18.00 -12.61 6.74
C LEU A 99 -18.71 -13.75 7.46
N GLU A 100 -18.42 -15.00 7.08
CA GLU A 100 -19.06 -16.19 7.64
C GLU A 100 -18.40 -16.66 8.95
N SER A 101 -17.34 -15.98 9.39
CA SER A 101 -16.58 -16.35 10.58
C SER A 101 -16.84 -15.37 11.72
N ASP A 102 -16.78 -15.86 12.96
CA ASP A 102 -16.86 -15.02 14.17
C ASP A 102 -15.70 -14.00 14.29
N SER A 103 -14.81 -13.94 13.30
CA SER A 103 -13.65 -13.05 13.25
C SER A 103 -13.95 -11.67 12.66
N LEU A 104 -15.10 -11.45 12.00
CA LEU A 104 -15.40 -10.17 11.33
C LEU A 104 -15.18 -8.97 12.28
N ASN A 105 -15.80 -9.03 13.47
CA ASN A 105 -15.67 -7.98 14.48
C ASN A 105 -14.22 -7.79 14.98
N ALA A 106 -13.38 -8.83 14.93
CA ALA A 106 -11.98 -8.74 15.34
C ALA A 106 -11.11 -8.05 14.27
N ILE A 107 -11.48 -8.13 12.99
CA ILE A 107 -10.73 -7.52 11.88
C ILE A 107 -11.20 -6.10 11.55
N LEU A 108 -12.43 -5.70 11.89
CA LEU A 108 -12.91 -4.34 11.59
C LEU A 108 -12.06 -3.22 12.22
N PRO A 109 -11.62 -3.29 13.50
CA PRO A 109 -10.78 -2.25 14.09
C PRO A 109 -9.48 -1.97 13.31
N PRO A 110 -8.61 -2.96 13.04
CA PRO A 110 -7.38 -2.71 12.28
C PRO A 110 -7.65 -2.28 10.83
N LEU A 111 -8.73 -2.75 10.19
CA LEU A 111 -9.11 -2.28 8.85
C LEU A 111 -9.55 -0.81 8.85
N PHE A 112 -10.36 -0.40 9.82
CA PHE A 112 -10.80 0.99 9.97
C PHE A 112 -9.64 1.93 10.29
N GLN A 113 -8.69 1.51 11.13
CA GLN A 113 -7.50 2.31 11.42
C GLN A 113 -6.67 2.55 10.15
N ARG A 114 -6.49 1.50 9.31
CA ARG A 114 -5.80 1.63 8.02
C ARG A 114 -6.52 2.59 7.07
N LEU A 115 -7.85 2.54 7.00
CA LEU A 115 -8.63 3.49 6.20
C LEU A 115 -8.49 4.93 6.71
N SER A 116 -8.55 5.13 8.02
CA SER A 116 -8.53 6.47 8.64
C SER A 116 -7.27 7.28 8.34
N VAL A 117 -6.15 6.61 8.06
CA VAL A 117 -4.88 7.26 7.69
C VAL A 117 -4.62 7.27 6.19
N TYR A 118 -5.50 6.66 5.38
CA TYR A 118 -5.30 6.48 3.94
C TYR A 118 -5.02 7.81 3.19
N PRO A 119 -5.78 8.91 3.44
CA PRO A 119 -5.53 10.18 2.76
C PRO A 119 -4.17 10.81 3.08
N THR A 120 -3.58 10.47 4.23
CA THR A 120 -2.34 11.07 4.72
C THR A 120 -1.09 10.23 4.41
N LEU A 121 -1.27 9.09 3.73
CA LEU A 121 -0.16 8.21 3.36
C LEU A 121 0.82 8.88 2.40
N LYS A 122 2.10 8.82 2.77
CA LYS A 122 3.21 9.22 1.89
C LYS A 122 3.39 8.22 0.75
N GLU A 123 4.10 8.63 -0.29
CA GLU A 123 4.39 7.77 -1.46
C GLU A 123 5.00 6.42 -1.06
N GLU A 124 6.01 6.39 -0.17
CA GLU A 124 6.61 5.13 0.29
C GLU A 124 5.58 4.18 0.93
N GLN A 125 4.60 4.73 1.68
CA GLN A 125 3.53 3.94 2.28
C GLN A 125 2.51 3.50 1.24
N ARG A 126 2.24 4.30 0.20
CA ARG A 126 1.38 3.89 -0.93
C ARG A 126 2.01 2.75 -1.72
N TYR A 127 3.31 2.80 -1.99
CA TYR A 127 4.05 1.67 -2.56
C TYR A 127 4.05 0.47 -1.62
N GLY A 128 4.17 0.70 -0.32
CA GLY A 128 4.04 -0.32 0.71
C GLY A 128 2.68 -1.02 0.63
N MET A 129 1.59 -0.25 0.57
CA MET A 129 0.24 -0.80 0.41
C MET A 129 0.08 -1.60 -0.87
N PHE A 130 0.62 -1.09 -1.98
CA PHE A 130 0.64 -1.80 -3.25
C PHE A 130 1.32 -3.17 -3.10
N LEU A 131 2.54 -3.19 -2.56
CA LEU A 131 3.30 -4.41 -2.33
C LEU A 131 2.72 -5.27 -1.20
N ASN A 132 1.84 -4.78 -0.33
CA ASN A 132 1.19 -5.63 0.68
C ASN A 132 0.08 -6.49 0.05
N SER A 133 -0.49 -6.07 -1.08
CA SER A 133 -1.52 -6.83 -1.80
C SER A 133 -0.92 -7.93 -2.67
N GLU A 134 -1.25 -9.18 -2.36
CA GLU A 134 -0.79 -10.37 -3.10
C GLU A 134 -1.14 -10.28 -4.58
N ILE A 135 -2.38 -9.93 -4.92
CA ILE A 135 -2.83 -9.85 -6.31
C ILE A 135 -2.06 -8.79 -7.09
N LYS A 136 -1.86 -7.61 -6.49
CA LYS A 136 -1.08 -6.53 -7.10
C LYS A 136 0.37 -6.98 -7.36
N ARG A 137 0.99 -7.71 -6.42
CA ARG A 137 2.31 -8.33 -6.62
C ARG A 137 2.33 -9.40 -7.71
N MET A 138 1.33 -10.28 -7.73
CA MET A 138 1.22 -11.33 -8.74
C MET A 138 1.11 -10.74 -10.15
N ILE A 139 0.28 -9.71 -10.33
CA ILE A 139 0.18 -8.99 -11.62
C ILE A 139 1.51 -8.32 -11.96
N LEU A 140 2.16 -7.65 -10.99
CA LEU A 140 3.46 -7.02 -11.19
C LEU A 140 4.51 -8.04 -11.64
N GLU A 141 4.63 -9.19 -11.00
CA GLU A 141 5.58 -10.24 -11.39
C GLU A 141 5.35 -10.74 -12.82
N ARG A 142 4.10 -11.02 -13.20
CA ARG A 142 3.82 -11.38 -14.59
C ARG A 142 4.19 -10.27 -15.56
N LEU A 143 3.92 -9.01 -15.19
CA LEU A 143 4.32 -7.86 -16.00
C LEU A 143 5.85 -7.70 -16.10
N ARG A 144 6.63 -8.11 -15.09
CA ARG A 144 8.10 -8.16 -15.15
C ARG A 144 8.58 -9.20 -16.17
N GLU A 145 7.91 -10.35 -16.20
CA GLU A 145 8.24 -11.45 -17.12
C GLU A 145 7.78 -11.20 -18.56
N GLU A 146 6.62 -10.57 -18.72
CA GLU A 146 5.92 -10.47 -20.00
C GLU A 146 5.90 -9.06 -20.60
N CYS A 147 6.25 -8.02 -19.83
CA CYS A 147 6.12 -6.59 -20.16
C CYS A 147 4.67 -6.11 -20.42
N VAL A 148 3.82 -6.94 -21.01
CA VAL A 148 2.47 -6.63 -21.44
C VAL A 148 1.57 -7.86 -21.38
N ILE A 149 0.37 -7.70 -20.83
CA ILE A 149 -0.63 -8.77 -20.67
C ILE A 149 -2.00 -8.21 -21.05
N SER A 150 -2.87 -9.01 -21.65
CA SER A 150 -4.24 -8.57 -21.92
C SER A 150 -5.08 -8.52 -20.66
N LYS A 151 -5.97 -7.54 -20.57
CA LYS A 151 -6.88 -7.38 -19.43
C LYS A 151 -7.75 -8.62 -19.24
N SER A 152 -8.30 -9.18 -20.34
CA SER A 152 -9.06 -10.42 -20.31
C SER A 152 -8.26 -11.61 -19.75
N GLU A 153 -6.97 -11.67 -20.05
CA GLU A 153 -6.11 -12.75 -19.56
C GLU A 153 -5.82 -12.62 -18.07
N ILE A 154 -5.57 -11.40 -17.57
CA ILE A 154 -5.48 -11.12 -16.13
C ILE A 154 -6.78 -11.54 -15.46
N SER A 155 -7.93 -11.19 -16.03
CA SER A 155 -9.24 -11.54 -15.50
C SER A 155 -9.44 -13.05 -15.38
N ILE A 156 -9.18 -13.80 -16.46
CA ILE A 156 -9.34 -15.25 -16.49
C ILE A 156 -8.38 -15.91 -15.49
N TRP A 157 -7.13 -15.47 -15.48
CA TRP A 157 -6.10 -16.03 -14.60
C TRP A 157 -6.43 -15.81 -13.12
N LEU A 158 -6.80 -14.60 -12.71
CA LEU A 158 -7.17 -14.34 -11.31
C LEU A 158 -8.44 -15.08 -10.90
N LYS A 159 -9.43 -15.20 -11.78
CA LYS A 159 -10.63 -16.01 -11.51
C LYS A 159 -10.28 -17.49 -11.31
N ASP A 160 -9.35 -18.05 -12.08
CA ASP A 160 -8.90 -19.43 -11.90
C ASP A 160 -8.07 -19.64 -10.62
N GLN A 161 -7.27 -18.64 -10.22
CA GLN A 161 -6.51 -18.70 -8.97
C GLN A 161 -7.39 -18.60 -7.73
N TYR A 162 -8.40 -17.72 -7.75
CA TYR A 162 -9.21 -17.41 -6.57
C TYR A 162 -10.58 -18.09 -6.54
N LYS A 163 -11.00 -18.79 -7.61
CA LYS A 163 -12.19 -19.66 -7.87
C LYS A 163 -13.56 -19.25 -7.31
N GLU A 164 -13.63 -18.76 -6.08
CA GLU A 164 -14.82 -18.35 -5.32
C GLU A 164 -14.66 -16.95 -4.66
N GLY A 165 -13.50 -16.28 -4.82
CA GLY A 165 -13.26 -14.95 -4.25
C GLY A 165 -13.64 -13.80 -5.18
N PHE A 166 -14.30 -12.77 -4.65
CA PHE A 166 -14.50 -11.50 -5.34
C PHE A 166 -13.14 -10.85 -5.70
N VAL A 167 -12.94 -10.52 -6.99
CA VAL A 167 -11.76 -9.81 -7.48
C VAL A 167 -12.21 -8.67 -8.40
N ASP A 168 -12.12 -7.45 -7.89
CA ASP A 168 -12.34 -6.25 -8.70
C ASP A 168 -11.09 -5.92 -9.55
N ILE A 169 -11.04 -6.50 -10.75
CA ILE A 169 -9.89 -6.32 -11.66
C ILE A 169 -9.78 -4.87 -12.14
N GLU A 170 -10.92 -4.18 -12.34
CA GLU A 170 -10.93 -2.79 -12.78
C GLU A 170 -10.24 -1.90 -11.76
N ASN A 171 -10.66 -1.99 -10.49
CA ASN A 171 -10.07 -1.17 -9.44
C ASN A 171 -8.58 -1.49 -9.24
N ILE A 172 -8.21 -2.77 -9.25
CA ILE A 172 -6.80 -3.19 -9.11
C ILE A 172 -5.94 -2.59 -10.22
N LEU A 173 -6.38 -2.65 -11.48
CA LEU A 173 -5.63 -2.10 -12.61
C LEU A 173 -5.64 -0.57 -12.60
N ASN A 174 -6.75 0.07 -12.21
CA ASN A 174 -6.82 1.52 -12.07
C ASN A 174 -5.89 2.02 -10.97
N ALA A 175 -5.77 1.32 -9.83
CA ALA A 175 -4.81 1.64 -8.79
C ALA A 175 -3.35 1.53 -9.30
N MET A 176 -3.05 0.51 -10.12
CA MET A 176 -1.73 0.40 -10.78
C MET A 176 -1.45 1.57 -11.72
N VAL A 177 -2.46 2.04 -12.45
CA VAL A 177 -2.35 3.20 -13.34
C VAL A 177 -2.19 4.50 -12.55
N LYS A 178 -2.98 4.71 -11.49
CA LYS A 178 -2.91 5.88 -10.61
C LYS A 178 -1.54 6.01 -9.93
N LEU A 179 -0.91 4.88 -9.56
CA LEU A 179 0.47 4.85 -9.02
C LEU A 179 1.56 5.00 -10.11
N GLY A 180 1.19 4.97 -11.39
CA GLY A 180 2.12 5.03 -12.52
C GLY A 180 2.89 3.73 -12.79
N ILE A 181 2.52 2.62 -12.12
CA ILE A 181 3.14 1.32 -12.31
C ILE A 181 2.75 0.73 -13.67
N ALA A 182 1.49 0.90 -14.08
CA ALA A 182 0.98 0.37 -15.34
C ALA A 182 0.37 1.44 -16.24
N LYS A 183 0.27 1.13 -17.53
CA LYS A 183 -0.55 1.86 -18.51
C LYS A 183 -1.47 0.89 -19.23
N ILE A 184 -2.71 1.32 -19.46
CA ILE A 184 -3.69 0.56 -20.22
C ILE A 184 -3.82 1.20 -21.59
N ALA A 185 -3.72 0.39 -22.65
CA ALA A 185 -3.87 0.86 -24.03
C ALA A 185 -4.43 -0.21 -24.94
N SER A 186 -5.31 0.21 -25.86
CA SER A 186 -5.78 -0.63 -26.96
C SER A 186 -4.73 -0.68 -28.07
N VAL A 187 -4.51 -1.87 -28.65
CA VAL A 187 -3.62 -2.05 -29.81
C VAL A 187 -4.41 -2.61 -30.98
N LYS A 188 -4.20 -2.03 -32.17
CA LYS A 188 -4.92 -2.44 -33.38
C LYS A 188 -4.72 -3.94 -33.65
N GLY A 189 -5.84 -4.65 -33.77
CA GLY A 189 -5.86 -6.10 -34.00
C GLY A 189 -5.95 -6.95 -32.73
N MET A 190 -6.00 -6.32 -31.55
CA MET A 190 -6.27 -6.98 -30.27
C MET A 190 -7.74 -6.79 -29.89
N SER A 191 -8.34 -7.83 -29.30
CA SER A 191 -9.75 -7.84 -28.89
C SER A 191 -9.99 -7.32 -27.47
N SER A 192 -8.92 -7.11 -26.70
CA SER A 192 -8.96 -6.62 -25.32
C SER A 192 -7.87 -5.56 -25.15
N ASP A 193 -8.11 -4.63 -24.22
CA ASP A 193 -7.08 -3.69 -23.80
C ASP A 193 -5.90 -4.42 -23.18
N LEU A 194 -4.73 -3.82 -23.35
CA LEU A 194 -3.48 -4.37 -22.86
C LEU A 194 -2.95 -3.53 -21.70
N VAL A 195 -2.43 -4.21 -20.69
CA VAL A 195 -1.78 -3.63 -19.51
C VAL A 195 -0.28 -3.73 -19.72
N PHE A 196 0.42 -2.59 -19.72
CA PHE A 196 1.86 -2.47 -19.93
C PHE A 196 2.55 -2.02 -18.64
N LEU A 197 3.67 -2.65 -18.29
CA LEU A 197 4.53 -2.17 -17.21
C LEU A 197 5.21 -0.85 -17.63
N SER A 198 4.96 0.21 -16.85
CA SER A 198 5.51 1.55 -17.11
C SER A 198 6.66 1.86 -16.16
N GLU A 199 6.41 1.69 -14.86
CA GLU A 199 7.43 1.77 -13.81
C GLU A 199 7.35 0.51 -12.94
N ASP A 200 8.47 0.16 -12.33
CA ASP A 200 8.55 -0.98 -11.43
C ASP A 200 8.90 -0.51 -10.02
N ILE A 201 8.57 -1.29 -8.99
CA ILE A 201 8.81 -0.95 -7.59
C ILE A 201 9.97 -1.77 -7.06
N MET A 202 10.95 -1.09 -6.49
CA MET A 202 12.04 -1.70 -5.76
C MET A 202 11.82 -1.51 -4.26
N ALA A 203 11.88 -2.59 -3.50
CA ALA A 203 11.85 -2.57 -2.04
C ALA A 203 13.03 -3.38 -1.48
N LEU A 204 13.81 -2.79 -0.59
CA LEU A 204 14.92 -3.45 0.08
C LEU A 204 15.34 -2.71 1.34
N ARG A 205 16.08 -3.39 2.21
CA ARG A 205 16.78 -2.74 3.31
C ARG A 205 18.04 -2.05 2.81
N VAL A 206 18.30 -0.86 3.32
CA VAL A 206 19.50 -0.06 3.02
C VAL A 206 20.18 0.38 4.31
N PRO A 207 21.51 0.62 4.31
CA PRO A 207 22.17 1.19 5.47
C PRO A 207 21.59 2.58 5.77
N PRO A 208 21.37 2.96 7.04
CA PRO A 208 20.89 4.29 7.41
C PRO A 208 22.01 5.32 7.23
N ALA A 209 22.25 5.73 5.97
CA ALA A 209 23.43 6.48 5.56
C ALA A 209 23.68 7.75 6.38
N GLU A 210 22.63 8.52 6.64
CA GLU A 210 22.71 9.77 7.41
C GLU A 210 23.09 9.55 8.89
N LEU A 211 22.67 8.41 9.49
CA LEU A 211 23.05 8.06 10.86
C LEU A 211 24.49 7.55 10.94
N ILE A 212 24.94 6.82 9.91
CA ILE A 212 26.29 6.24 9.86
C ILE A 212 27.34 7.31 9.62
N LYS A 213 26.99 8.32 8.82
CA LYS A 213 27.92 9.39 8.43
C LYS A 213 28.38 10.20 9.65
N ASP A 214 27.43 10.63 10.49
CA ASP A 214 27.71 11.48 11.66
C ASP A 214 26.95 10.99 12.93
N PRO A 215 27.26 9.79 13.48
CA PRO A 215 26.44 9.18 14.54
C PRO A 215 26.39 10.00 15.83
N VAL A 216 27.46 10.74 16.14
CA VAL A 216 27.57 11.54 17.36
C VAL A 216 26.67 12.76 17.32
N ASP A 217 26.63 13.45 16.17
CA ASP A 217 25.72 14.57 15.94
C ASP A 217 24.25 14.11 15.89
N ARG A 218 24.05 12.80 15.68
CA ARG A 218 22.75 12.13 15.77
C ARG A 218 22.47 11.52 17.15
N HIS A 219 23.18 11.97 18.19
CA HIS A 219 23.00 11.62 19.61
C HIS A 219 23.55 10.27 20.10
N LEU A 220 24.41 9.60 19.33
CA LEU A 220 25.13 8.42 19.83
C LEU A 220 26.38 8.83 20.62
N PRO A 221 26.62 8.29 21.82
CA PRO A 221 27.89 8.46 22.52
C PRO A 221 29.08 7.99 21.68
N GLN A 222 30.17 8.76 21.69
CA GLN A 222 31.40 8.45 20.93
C GLN A 222 31.95 7.05 21.21
N SER A 223 31.75 6.52 22.42
CA SER A 223 32.17 5.17 22.83
C SER A 223 31.45 4.06 22.06
N LEU A 224 30.20 4.29 21.64
CA LEU A 224 29.35 3.28 21.00
C LEU A 224 29.43 3.29 19.47
N VAL A 225 30.08 4.28 18.87
CA VAL A 225 30.19 4.44 17.40
C VAL A 225 30.82 3.21 16.74
N GLY A 226 31.88 2.66 17.35
CA GLY A 226 32.58 1.49 16.81
C GLY A 226 31.71 0.22 16.81
N GLU A 227 30.98 0.00 17.89
CA GLU A 227 30.04 -1.12 18.02
C GLU A 227 28.88 -0.98 17.04
N TYR A 228 28.27 0.20 16.96
CA TYR A 228 27.18 0.49 16.03
C TYR A 228 27.57 0.26 14.57
N THR A 229 28.72 0.78 14.16
CA THR A 229 29.24 0.59 12.79
C THR A 229 29.52 -0.89 12.49
N SER A 230 30.03 -1.62 13.48
CA SER A 230 30.32 -3.05 13.35
C SER A 230 29.05 -3.87 13.20
N GLU A 231 28.00 -3.53 13.95
CA GLU A 231 26.69 -4.18 13.89
C GLU A 231 26.03 -4.01 12.52
N ILE A 232 26.02 -2.78 11.97
CA ILE A 232 25.48 -2.53 10.62
C ILE A 232 26.26 -3.31 9.57
N ARG A 233 27.60 -3.32 9.65
CA ARG A 233 28.43 -4.09 8.71
C ARG A 233 28.13 -5.58 8.82
N ASN A 234 27.95 -6.10 10.03
CA ASN A 234 27.61 -7.50 10.27
C ASN A 234 26.23 -7.85 9.70
N PHE A 235 25.25 -6.96 9.88
CA PHE A 235 23.90 -7.11 9.32
C PHE A 235 23.95 -7.24 7.79
N PHE A 236 24.54 -6.25 7.10
CA PHE A 236 24.56 -6.23 5.63
C PHE A 236 25.49 -7.27 5.00
N LYS A 237 26.45 -7.82 5.75
CA LYS A 237 27.26 -8.95 5.28
C LYS A 237 26.43 -10.22 5.08
N HIS A 238 25.34 -10.38 5.82
CA HIS A 238 24.49 -11.58 5.79
C HIS A 238 23.09 -11.30 5.21
N TYR A 239 22.77 -10.03 4.93
CA TYR A 239 21.49 -9.65 4.35
C TYR A 239 21.37 -10.15 2.91
N THR A 240 20.28 -10.88 2.65
CA THR A 240 19.85 -11.25 1.29
C THR A 240 18.43 -10.72 1.11
N PRO A 241 18.18 -9.80 0.17
CA PRO A 241 16.84 -9.30 -0.10
C PRO A 241 15.87 -10.44 -0.42
N SER A 242 14.67 -10.38 0.15
CA SER A 242 13.60 -11.33 -0.16
C SER A 242 12.25 -10.65 -0.07
N GLU A 243 11.29 -11.11 -0.87
CA GLU A 243 9.93 -10.59 -0.87
C GLU A 243 9.26 -10.74 0.50
N ARG A 244 9.43 -11.89 1.15
CA ARG A 244 8.89 -12.17 2.49
C ARG A 244 9.39 -11.17 3.53
N ASP A 245 10.69 -10.87 3.52
CA ASP A 245 11.27 -9.86 4.42
C ASP A 245 10.66 -8.47 4.17
N ASN A 246 10.52 -8.09 2.90
CA ASN A 246 9.92 -6.81 2.52
C ASN A 246 8.46 -6.70 2.99
N ILE A 247 7.64 -7.72 2.77
CA ILE A 247 6.22 -7.74 3.19
C ILE A 247 6.11 -7.61 4.70
N GLU A 248 6.94 -8.34 5.47
CA GLU A 248 6.90 -8.30 6.92
C GLU A 248 7.24 -6.90 7.48
N ILE A 249 8.22 -6.21 6.89
CA ILE A 249 8.55 -4.82 7.26
C ILE A 249 7.41 -3.88 6.88
N ILE A 250 6.87 -4.04 5.67
CA ILE A 250 5.76 -3.21 5.18
C ILE A 250 4.58 -3.30 6.15
N GLU A 251 4.19 -4.51 6.52
CA GLU A 251 3.05 -4.77 7.40
C GLU A 251 3.31 -4.28 8.83
N LYS A 252 4.44 -4.65 9.44
CA LYS A 252 4.71 -4.39 10.86
C LYS A 252 5.22 -2.99 11.15
N VAL A 253 5.82 -2.31 10.17
CA VAL A 253 6.52 -1.03 10.39
C VAL A 253 5.98 0.08 9.50
N LEU A 254 5.94 -0.14 8.18
CA LEU A 254 5.63 0.95 7.23
C LEU A 254 4.15 1.36 7.25
N LEU A 255 3.25 0.38 7.38
CA LEU A 255 1.80 0.58 7.37
C LEU A 255 1.18 0.68 8.78
N ASP A 256 1.95 0.40 9.83
CA ASP A 256 1.52 0.66 11.21
C ASP A 256 1.79 2.14 11.55
N PRO A 257 0.76 2.96 11.84
CA PRO A 257 0.94 4.40 12.03
C PRO A 257 1.92 4.75 13.16
N ALA A 258 1.86 4.02 14.28
CA ALA A 258 2.72 4.29 15.42
C ALA A 258 4.18 3.88 15.15
N CYS A 259 4.39 2.74 14.51
CA CYS A 259 5.72 2.31 14.09
C CYS A 259 6.30 3.27 13.04
N TYR A 260 5.50 3.77 12.11
CA TYR A 260 5.94 4.72 11.11
C TYR A 260 6.31 6.09 11.72
N GLU A 261 5.59 6.58 12.72
CA GLU A 261 5.99 7.78 13.49
C GLU A 261 7.34 7.59 14.18
N VAL A 262 7.59 6.42 14.77
CA VAL A 262 8.88 6.07 15.37
C VAL A 262 9.98 5.95 14.31
N LEU A 263 9.71 5.30 13.17
CA LEU A 263 10.65 5.16 12.07
C LEU A 263 11.13 6.53 11.57
N LYS A 264 10.22 7.49 11.40
CA LYS A 264 10.57 8.87 11.01
C LYS A 264 11.56 9.51 11.98
N LEU A 265 11.31 9.40 13.28
CA LEU A 265 12.23 9.92 14.30
C LEU A 265 13.58 9.19 14.25
N MET A 266 13.56 7.86 14.13
CA MET A 266 14.77 7.04 14.12
C MET A 266 15.61 7.24 12.85
N ARG A 267 15.02 7.65 11.72
CA ARG A 267 15.75 8.06 10.51
C ARG A 267 16.52 9.37 10.72
N GLU A 268 16.06 10.23 11.63
CA GLU A 268 16.66 11.54 11.90
C GLU A 268 17.65 11.54 13.06
N ALA A 269 17.50 10.63 14.03
CA ALA A 269 18.32 10.60 15.22
C ALA A 269 18.37 9.19 15.85
N ILE A 270 19.45 8.94 16.60
CA ILE A 270 19.53 7.82 17.52
C ILE A 270 18.81 8.20 18.81
N VAL A 271 17.91 7.33 19.26
CA VAL A 271 16.90 7.69 20.27
C VAL A 271 17.06 6.87 21.54
N THR A 272 16.66 7.47 22.66
CA THR A 272 16.49 6.75 23.93
C THR A 272 15.02 6.40 24.14
N ARG A 273 14.73 5.52 25.13
CA ARG A 273 13.33 5.25 25.53
C ARG A 273 12.58 6.53 25.86
N ASN A 274 13.22 7.49 26.53
CA ASN A 274 12.60 8.78 26.90
C ASN A 274 12.21 9.62 25.67
N ASP A 275 12.92 9.50 24.55
CA ASP A 275 12.57 10.21 23.33
C ASP A 275 11.36 9.60 22.64
N LEU A 276 11.27 8.27 22.65
CA LEU A 276 10.11 7.53 22.15
C LEU A 276 8.86 7.81 22.99
N GLU A 277 8.97 7.89 24.32
CA GLU A 277 7.86 8.21 25.20
C GLU A 277 7.25 9.61 24.93
N LYS A 278 8.03 10.55 24.38
CA LYS A 278 7.51 11.87 23.95
C LYS A 278 6.55 11.75 22.75
N LEU A 279 6.63 10.67 21.98
CA LEU A 279 5.76 10.42 20.82
C LEU A 279 4.37 9.92 21.20
N ARG A 280 4.06 9.68 22.48
CA ARG A 280 2.66 9.46 22.93
C ARG A 280 1.72 10.56 22.47
N LYS A 281 2.21 11.81 22.44
CA LYS A 281 1.43 12.96 21.92
C LYS A 281 1.13 12.89 20.42
N LYS A 282 1.79 12.00 19.68
CA LYS A 282 1.62 11.73 18.25
C LYS A 282 0.96 10.37 17.99
N GLY A 283 0.31 9.77 19.00
CA GLY A 283 -0.42 8.50 18.85
C GLY A 283 0.42 7.23 19.02
N VAL A 284 1.64 7.34 19.57
CA VAL A 284 2.46 6.17 19.95
C VAL A 284 2.17 5.80 21.41
N ASP A 285 1.01 5.18 21.66
CA ASP A 285 0.54 4.91 23.02
C ASP A 285 1.30 3.78 23.73
N ASP A 286 1.74 2.77 22.97
CA ASP A 286 2.47 1.60 23.46
C ASP A 286 3.85 1.49 22.79
N VAL A 287 4.86 2.07 23.46
CA VAL A 287 6.26 2.07 23.00
C VAL A 287 6.84 0.65 22.98
N ASP A 288 6.47 -0.22 23.90
CA ASP A 288 7.01 -1.59 23.97
C ASP A 288 6.51 -2.44 22.79
N ARG A 289 5.22 -2.31 22.41
CA ARG A 289 4.68 -2.93 21.20
C ARG A 289 5.41 -2.47 19.94
N VAL A 290 5.66 -1.16 19.83
CA VAL A 290 6.36 -0.61 18.67
C VAL A 290 7.80 -1.11 18.61
N LEU A 291 8.55 -1.01 19.70
CA LEU A 291 9.93 -1.52 19.77
C LEU A 291 10.02 -3.01 19.48
N LYS A 292 9.04 -3.81 19.93
CA LYS A 292 8.94 -5.23 19.59
C LYS A 292 8.83 -5.44 18.08
N SER A 293 8.05 -4.62 17.38
CA SER A 293 7.89 -4.71 15.91
C SER A 293 9.22 -4.42 15.18
N PHE A 294 9.97 -3.41 15.63
CA PHE A 294 11.31 -3.13 15.10
C PHE A 294 12.34 -4.23 15.42
N TRP A 295 12.23 -4.85 16.59
CA TRP A 295 13.11 -5.95 17.00
C TRP A 295 12.84 -7.22 16.20
N GLU A 296 11.57 -7.62 16.06
CA GLU A 296 11.17 -8.79 15.28
C GLU A 296 11.57 -8.65 13.81
N THR A 297 11.42 -7.45 13.25
CA THR A 297 11.89 -7.12 11.91
C THR A 297 13.40 -6.85 11.85
N LYS A 298 14.15 -6.98 12.94
CA LYS A 298 15.62 -6.77 13.00
C LYS A 298 16.08 -5.42 12.45
N MET A 299 15.24 -4.39 12.53
CA MET A 299 15.56 -3.04 12.06
C MET A 299 16.30 -2.20 13.11
N VAL A 300 16.32 -2.65 14.37
CA VAL A 300 16.91 -1.91 15.50
C VAL A 300 17.86 -2.79 16.29
N ALA A 301 18.97 -2.19 16.73
CA ALA A 301 19.87 -2.71 17.74
C ALA A 301 19.90 -1.77 18.95
N VAL A 302 20.11 -2.36 20.13
CA VAL A 302 20.16 -1.63 21.41
C VAL A 302 21.58 -1.63 21.93
N PHE A 303 22.13 -0.44 22.17
CA PHE A 303 23.45 -0.25 22.77
C PHE A 303 23.31 0.38 24.14
N LYS A 304 24.26 0.10 25.04
CA LYS A 304 24.25 0.62 26.41
C LYS A 304 25.54 1.37 26.69
N ASP A 305 25.45 2.58 27.22
CA ASP A 305 26.63 3.29 27.70
C ASP A 305 27.06 2.79 29.10
N ASP A 306 28.20 3.30 29.59
CA ASP A 306 28.74 2.96 30.91
C ASP A 306 27.81 3.34 32.08
N LYS A 307 26.80 4.19 31.84
CA LYS A 307 25.79 4.61 32.82
C LYS A 307 24.52 3.76 32.74
N GLY A 308 24.47 2.80 31.82
CA GLY A 308 23.31 1.93 31.59
C GLY A 308 22.19 2.58 30.77
N ASN A 309 22.43 3.73 30.13
CA ASN A 309 21.45 4.34 29.23
C ASN A 309 21.35 3.52 27.94
N GLU A 310 20.12 3.22 27.53
CA GLU A 310 19.83 2.44 26.32
C GLU A 310 19.62 3.36 25.12
N TYR A 311 20.33 3.06 24.02
CA TYR A 311 20.26 3.75 22.74
C TYR A 311 19.72 2.79 21.68
N PHE A 312 18.57 3.14 21.11
CA PHE A 312 17.92 2.40 20.03
C PHE A 312 18.41 2.98 18.70
N CYS A 313 19.17 2.18 17.96
CA CYS A 313 19.79 2.59 16.71
C CYS A 313 19.24 1.74 15.55
N LEU A 314 18.92 2.37 14.42
CA LEU A 314 18.57 1.62 13.21
C LEU A 314 19.78 0.82 12.73
N THR A 315 19.62 -0.49 12.57
CA THR A 315 20.61 -1.35 11.88
C THR A 315 20.47 -1.24 10.37
N CYS A 316 19.24 -1.02 9.91
CA CYS A 316 18.88 -0.76 8.52
C CYS A 316 17.71 0.21 8.45
N ASP A 317 17.64 0.96 7.35
CA ASP A 317 16.41 1.60 6.90
C ASP A 317 15.72 0.71 5.85
N PHE A 318 14.45 0.99 5.57
CA PHE A 318 13.68 0.35 4.52
C PHE A 318 13.46 1.34 3.37
N TYR A 319 14.00 1.02 2.20
CA TYR A 319 13.85 1.80 0.99
C TYR A 319 12.78 1.18 0.11
N ILE A 320 11.83 1.99 -0.33
CA ILE A 320 10.83 1.61 -1.31
C ILE A 320 10.56 2.78 -2.26
N ASP A 321 10.77 2.54 -3.55
CA ASP A 321 10.56 3.56 -4.57
C ASP A 321 10.34 2.94 -5.96
N LYS A 322 9.84 3.75 -6.88
CA LYS A 322 9.71 3.40 -8.30
C LYS A 322 11.03 3.54 -9.04
N PHE A 323 11.20 2.75 -10.09
CA PHE A 323 12.31 2.90 -11.01
C PHE A 323 11.89 2.58 -12.43
N TYR A 324 12.58 3.18 -13.39
CA TYR A 324 12.37 2.91 -14.81
C TYR A 324 12.92 1.52 -15.20
N PRO A 325 12.07 0.58 -15.66
CA PRO A 325 12.44 -0.82 -15.83
C PRO A 325 13.18 -1.07 -17.16
N ARG A 326 14.45 -0.63 -17.24
CA ARG A 326 15.29 -0.78 -18.45
C ARG A 326 15.43 -2.23 -18.92
N TYR A 327 15.34 -3.19 -18.00
CA TYR A 327 15.48 -4.62 -18.30
C TYR A 327 14.37 -5.13 -19.25
N LEU A 328 13.21 -4.46 -19.32
CA LEU A 328 12.11 -4.86 -20.20
C LEU A 328 12.47 -4.79 -21.68
N VAL A 329 13.48 -4.01 -22.08
CA VAL A 329 13.98 -4.00 -23.46
C VAL A 329 14.44 -5.40 -23.88
N ASP A 330 15.13 -6.11 -22.98
CA ASP A 330 15.58 -7.48 -23.27
C ASP A 330 14.43 -8.48 -23.23
N THR A 331 13.44 -8.28 -22.35
CA THR A 331 12.18 -9.04 -22.35
C THR A 331 11.45 -8.92 -23.69
N ILE A 332 11.24 -7.69 -24.18
CA ILE A 332 10.59 -7.41 -25.47
C ILE A 332 11.37 -8.05 -26.62
N ARG A 333 12.70 -7.93 -26.63
CA ARG A 333 13.56 -8.56 -27.65
C ARG A 333 13.44 -10.08 -27.64
N LYS A 334 13.39 -10.70 -26.45
CA LYS A 334 13.20 -12.15 -26.30
C LYS A 334 11.86 -12.59 -26.88
N GLN A 335 10.77 -11.90 -26.54
CA GLN A 335 9.42 -12.18 -27.05
C GLN A 335 9.30 -12.00 -28.56
N TYR A 336 9.94 -10.97 -29.12
CA TYR A 336 9.97 -10.76 -30.56
C TYR A 336 10.66 -11.93 -31.29
N ARG A 337 11.83 -12.37 -30.78
CA ARG A 337 12.60 -13.47 -31.38
C ARG A 337 11.87 -14.81 -31.29
N SER A 338 11.21 -15.09 -30.16
CA SER A 338 10.44 -16.32 -29.97
C SER A 338 9.06 -16.29 -30.65
N ARG A 339 8.63 -15.13 -31.15
CA ARG A 339 7.26 -14.89 -31.65
C ARG A 339 6.17 -15.19 -30.61
N ALA A 340 6.51 -15.04 -29.32
CA ALA A 340 5.57 -15.26 -28.22
C ALA A 340 4.49 -14.17 -28.14
N GLN A 341 4.74 -12.98 -28.72
CA GLN A 341 3.83 -11.84 -28.66
C GLN A 341 3.71 -11.16 -30.04
N ASN A 342 2.57 -10.51 -30.28
CA ASN A 342 2.29 -9.78 -31.52
C ASN A 342 3.25 -8.60 -31.69
N SER A 343 3.84 -8.43 -32.88
CA SER A 343 4.82 -7.36 -33.14
C SER A 343 4.26 -5.94 -32.94
N ASN A 344 2.98 -5.69 -33.25
CA ASN A 344 2.37 -4.38 -33.01
C ASN A 344 2.27 -4.06 -31.52
N VAL A 345 2.01 -5.08 -30.70
CA VAL A 345 1.98 -4.95 -29.24
C VAL A 345 3.36 -4.61 -28.69
N LEU A 346 4.40 -5.30 -29.18
CA LEU A 346 5.78 -5.04 -28.77
C LEU A 346 6.27 -3.66 -29.20
N VAL A 347 5.89 -3.19 -30.40
CA VAL A 347 6.18 -1.81 -30.84
C VAL A 347 5.49 -0.81 -29.91
N LYS A 348 4.22 -1.04 -29.56
CA LYS A 348 3.52 -0.15 -28.62
C LYS A 348 4.18 -0.14 -27.24
N ALA A 349 4.64 -1.29 -26.74
CA ALA A 349 5.39 -1.36 -25.49
C ALA A 349 6.66 -0.48 -25.54
N LEU A 350 7.44 -0.56 -26.62
CA LEU A 350 8.63 0.28 -26.81
C LEU A 350 8.29 1.78 -26.91
N GLU A 351 7.18 2.14 -27.56
CA GLU A 351 6.71 3.53 -27.62
C GLU A 351 6.38 4.08 -26.23
N LEU A 352 5.61 3.31 -25.44
CA LEU A 352 5.24 3.70 -24.08
C LEU A 352 6.47 3.78 -23.16
N MET A 353 7.39 2.81 -23.25
CA MET A 353 8.66 2.84 -22.52
C MET A 353 9.49 4.08 -22.88
N ARG A 354 9.49 4.49 -24.14
CA ARG A 354 10.20 5.69 -24.60
C ARG A 354 9.56 6.96 -24.03
N GLU A 355 8.24 7.05 -24.06
CA GLU A 355 7.50 8.18 -23.48
C GLU A 355 7.79 8.33 -21.99
N GLU A 356 7.75 7.21 -21.25
CA GLU A 356 8.02 7.18 -19.82
C GLU A 356 9.46 7.58 -19.50
N TYR A 357 10.44 7.08 -20.27
CA TYR A 357 11.83 7.48 -20.13
C TYR A 357 12.01 9.00 -20.26
N TYR A 358 11.37 9.62 -21.25
CA TYR A 358 11.49 11.07 -21.44
C TYR A 358 10.76 11.87 -20.36
N ALA A 359 9.64 11.39 -19.84
CA ALA A 359 8.97 11.98 -18.68
C ALA A 359 9.89 11.94 -17.44
N HIS A 360 10.45 10.77 -17.13
CA HIS A 360 11.39 10.56 -16.03
C HIS A 360 12.67 11.41 -16.17
N MET A 361 13.22 11.55 -17.38
CA MET A 361 14.39 12.42 -17.60
C MET A 361 14.08 13.91 -17.41
N LYS A 362 12.83 14.34 -17.64
CA LYS A 362 12.41 15.71 -17.37
C LYS A 362 12.24 15.97 -15.87
N SER A 363 11.67 15.04 -15.12
CA SER A 363 11.50 15.18 -13.67
C SER A 363 12.86 15.28 -12.95
N ILE A 364 13.84 14.44 -13.33
CA ILE A 364 15.21 14.53 -12.79
C ILE A 364 15.81 15.92 -13.02
N LYS A 365 15.69 16.46 -14.24
CA LYS A 365 16.24 17.78 -14.57
C LYS A 365 15.56 18.90 -13.77
N GLY A 366 14.25 18.83 -13.59
CA GLY A 366 13.48 19.80 -12.79
C GLY A 366 13.88 19.80 -11.32
N ASN A 367 14.09 18.62 -10.73
CA ASN A 367 14.50 18.48 -9.33
C ASN A 367 15.93 18.96 -9.09
N VAL A 368 16.84 18.76 -10.05
CA VAL A 368 18.21 19.28 -9.98
C VAL A 368 18.24 20.81 -10.04
N THR A 369 17.36 21.45 -10.80
CA THR A 369 17.26 22.93 -10.80
C THR A 369 16.65 23.48 -9.51
N ALA A 370 15.66 22.81 -8.93
CA ALA A 370 15.07 23.24 -7.65
C ALA A 370 16.04 23.12 -6.47
N ALA A 371 16.83 22.05 -6.42
CA ALA A 371 17.83 21.83 -5.36
C ALA A 371 19.09 22.73 -5.47
N VAL A 372 19.21 23.54 -6.53
CA VAL A 372 20.28 24.55 -6.70
C VAL A 372 19.77 25.96 -6.37
N GLU A 373 18.45 26.14 -6.23
CA GLU A 373 17.80 27.41 -5.87
C GLU A 373 17.39 27.49 -4.38
N GLU A 374 17.46 26.39 -3.63
CA GLU A 374 17.46 26.34 -2.15
C GLU A 374 18.89 26.31 -1.59
#